data_AF-A0A7V9G4M0-F1
#
_entry.id   AF-A0A7V9G4M0-F1
#
_cell.length_a   1.000
_cell.length_b   1.000
_cell.length_c   1.000
_cell.angle_alpha   90.00
_cell.angle_beta   90.00
_cell.angle_gamma   90.00
#
_symmetry.space_group_name_H-M   'P 1'
#
loop_
_entity.id
_entity.type
_entity.pdbx_description
1 polymer ?
#
loop_
_entity_poly.entity_id
_entity_poly.type
_entity_poly.pdbx_seq_one_letter_code
_entity_poly.pdbx_strand_id
1 'polypeptide(L)'
;MNDILFQLSHADGSAWFILTGWKLIGLTGAMCFTMRWLVQAWHRQRTKTAELPSAFWWISLLGAGLTLTYFVWGKNDSVGILQNLFPMSIAAYNIYLDLAHRRPKATAESG
;
A
#
# COMPACT_ATOMS: atom_id res chain seq x y z
N MET A 1 -13.75 16.79 -2.52
CA MET A 1 -12.82 15.95 -1.71
C MET A 1 -12.06 16.74 -0.65
N ASN A 2 -11.87 18.06 -0.81
CA ASN A 2 -11.37 18.92 0.27
C ASN A 2 -12.44 19.24 1.31
N ASP A 3 -13.69 18.92 1.01
CA ASP A 3 -14.83 19.06 1.91
C ASP A 3 -14.56 18.31 3.21
N ILE A 4 -14.85 18.98 4.32
CA ILE A 4 -14.73 18.42 5.66
C ILE A 4 -15.88 17.46 5.85
N LEU A 5 -15.57 16.16 5.93
CA LEU A 5 -16.54 15.11 6.15
C LEU A 5 -16.85 14.96 7.65
N PHE A 6 -15.85 15.20 8.50
CA PHE A 6 -15.98 15.12 9.94
C PHE A 6 -14.94 16.02 10.60
N GLN A 7 -15.34 16.78 11.61
CA GLN A 7 -14.41 17.54 12.44
C GLN A 7 -14.78 17.40 13.92
N LEU A 8 -13.76 17.25 14.76
CA LEU A 8 -13.88 17.40 16.20
C LEU A 8 -13.23 18.71 16.59
N SER A 9 -14.03 19.62 17.14
CA SER A 9 -13.57 20.91 17.66
C SER A 9 -13.51 20.89 19.18
N HIS A 10 -12.50 21.55 19.73
CA HIS A 10 -12.43 21.90 21.14
C HIS A 10 -13.52 22.90 21.52
N ALA A 11 -13.74 23.06 22.82
CA ALA A 11 -14.65 24.07 23.37
C ALA A 11 -14.22 25.52 23.04
N ASP A 12 -12.95 25.73 22.66
CA ASP A 12 -12.39 27.01 22.22
C ASP A 12 -12.63 27.32 20.73
N GLY A 13 -13.30 26.43 20.00
CA GLY A 13 -13.60 26.59 18.57
C GLY A 13 -12.48 26.13 17.63
N SER A 14 -11.32 25.71 18.13
CA SER A 14 -10.24 25.14 17.30
C SER A 14 -10.51 23.67 16.95
N ALA A 15 -10.30 23.28 15.69
CA ALA A 15 -10.43 21.89 15.26
C ALA A 15 -9.10 21.15 15.46
N TRP A 16 -9.09 20.12 16.33
CA TRP A 16 -7.91 19.28 16.53
C TRP A 16 -7.87 18.08 15.58
N PHE A 17 -9.02 17.71 15.01
CA PHE A 17 -9.12 16.65 14.01
C PHE A 17 -10.07 17.06 12.88
N ILE A 18 -9.56 16.98 11.65
CA ILE A 18 -10.31 17.26 10.42
C ILE A 18 -10.15 16.06 9.50
N LEU A 19 -11.26 15.43 9.12
CA LEU A 19 -11.30 14.33 8.17
C LEU A 19 -11.83 14.85 6.83
N THR A 20 -10.99 14.81 5.81
CA THR A 20 -11.37 15.16 4.43
C THR A 20 -11.47 13.90 3.58
N GLY A 21 -12.11 14.00 2.41
CA GLY A 21 -12.18 12.88 1.46
C GLY A 21 -10.79 12.37 1.04
N TRP A 22 -9.80 13.26 0.92
CA TRP A 22 -8.41 12.87 0.66
C TRP A 22 -7.80 12.06 1.81
N LYS A 23 -8.08 12.42 3.06
CA LYS A 23 -7.59 11.65 4.22
C LYS A 23 -8.17 10.24 4.27
N LEU A 24 -9.40 10.02 3.77
CA LEU A 24 -9.93 8.67 3.62
C LEU A 24 -9.11 7.84 2.64
N ILE A 25 -8.72 8.41 1.49
CA ILE A 25 -7.81 7.73 0.55
C ILE A 25 -6.47 7.40 1.23
N GLY A 26 -5.86 8.38 1.92
CA GLY A 26 -4.63 8.15 2.65
C GLY A 26 -4.76 7.06 3.72
N LEU A 27 -5.87 7.04 4.45
CA LEU A 27 -6.17 6.03 5.47
C LEU A 27 -6.37 4.64 4.85
N THR A 28 -7.08 4.53 3.72
CA THR A 28 -7.22 3.25 3.01
C THR A 28 -5.87 2.73 2.52
N GLY A 29 -5.02 3.61 2.00
CA GLY A 29 -3.65 3.25 1.64
C GLY A 29 -2.85 2.75 2.85
N ALA A 30 -2.92 3.45 3.98
CA ALA A 30 -2.28 3.04 5.23
C ALA A 30 -2.82 1.68 5.75
N MET A 31 -4.13 1.43 5.62
CA MET A 31 -4.72 0.12 5.94
C MET A 31 -4.14 -0.98 5.05
N CYS A 32 -3.95 -0.74 3.75
CA CYS A 32 -3.27 -1.69 2.87
C CYS A 32 -1.81 -1.95 3.28
N PHE A 33 -1.10 -0.96 3.82
CA PHE A 33 0.23 -1.17 4.40
C PHE A 33 0.18 -2.10 5.61
N THR A 34 -0.76 -1.89 6.54
CA THR A 34 -0.92 -2.73 7.72
C THR A 34 -1.32 -4.16 7.35
N MET A 35 -2.23 -4.31 6.37
CA MET A 35 -2.73 -5.60 5.90
C MET A 35 -1.62 -6.51 5.36
N ARG A 36 -0.46 -5.97 4.95
CA ARG A 36 0.70 -6.77 4.53
C ARG A 36 1.20 -7.71 5.61
N TRP A 37 1.27 -7.23 6.84
CA TRP A 37 1.69 -8.05 7.98
C TRP A 37 0.68 -9.16 8.25
N LEU A 38 -0.63 -8.89 8.03
CA LEU A 38 -1.67 -9.90 8.12
C LEU A 38 -1.54 -10.95 7.01
N VAL A 39 -1.31 -10.53 5.76
CA VAL A 39 -1.06 -11.44 4.62
C VAL A 39 0.16 -12.32 4.88
N GLN A 40 1.26 -11.73 5.38
CA GLN A 40 2.46 -12.48 5.76
C GLN A 40 2.19 -13.45 6.91
N ALA A 41 1.53 -13.01 7.98
CA ALA A 41 1.24 -13.84 9.15
C ALA A 41 0.34 -15.03 8.77
N TRP A 42 -0.69 -14.77 7.98
CA TRP A 42 -1.60 -15.80 7.47
C TRP A 42 -0.88 -16.80 6.56
N HIS A 43 -0.04 -16.32 5.64
CA HIS A 43 0.77 -17.20 4.78
C HIS A 43 1.71 -18.06 5.63
N ARG A 44 2.44 -17.45 6.57
CA ARG A 44 3.36 -18.14 7.47
C ARG A 44 2.65 -19.22 8.30
N GLN A 45 1.43 -18.97 8.79
CA GLN A 45 0.66 -19.98 9.51
C GLN A 45 0.31 -21.20 8.64
N ARG A 46 0.03 -20.97 7.35
CA ARG A 46 -0.36 -22.01 6.39
C ARG A 46 0.83 -22.84 5.89
N THR A 47 1.94 -22.19 5.52
CA THR A 47 3.09 -22.86 4.88
C THR A 47 4.25 -23.15 5.83
N LYS A 48 4.30 -22.49 7.00
CA LYS A 48 5.44 -22.48 7.94
C LYS A 48 6.76 -22.02 7.29
N THR A 49 6.69 -21.38 6.13
CA THR A 49 7.84 -20.79 5.44
C THR A 49 7.94 -19.30 5.75
N ALA A 50 9.16 -18.76 5.73
CA ALA A 50 9.42 -17.32 5.86
C ALA A 50 9.31 -16.58 4.51
N GLU A 51 8.79 -17.25 3.48
CA GLU A 51 8.70 -16.72 2.13
C GLU A 51 7.61 -15.65 2.00
N LEU A 52 7.95 -14.58 1.27
CA LEU A 52 7.03 -13.48 0.99
C LEU A 52 6.03 -13.92 -0.10
N PRO A 53 4.72 -13.96 0.19
CA PRO A 53 3.73 -14.36 -0.81
C PRO A 53 3.62 -13.30 -1.91
N SER A 54 3.35 -13.69 -3.16
CA SER A 54 3.17 -12.74 -4.27
C SER A 54 2.09 -11.66 -3.98
N ALA A 55 1.08 -12.02 -3.18
CA ALA A 55 0.04 -11.10 -2.70
C ALA A 55 0.59 -9.93 -1.86
N PHE A 56 1.72 -10.12 -1.16
CA PHE A 56 2.41 -9.07 -0.40
C PHE A 56 2.82 -7.91 -1.31
N TRP A 57 3.30 -8.21 -2.52
CA TRP A 57 3.75 -7.19 -3.46
C TRP A 57 2.56 -6.43 -4.07
N TRP A 58 1.47 -7.12 -4.40
CA TRP A 58 0.26 -6.49 -4.94
C TRP A 58 -0.39 -5.51 -3.96
N ILE A 59 -0.63 -5.95 -2.72
CA ILE A 59 -1.15 -5.06 -1.68
C ILE A 59 -0.14 -3.95 -1.33
N SER A 60 1.14 -4.19 -1.63
CA SER A 60 2.18 -3.19 -1.51
C SER A 60 2.08 -2.04 -2.48
N LEU A 61 1.92 -2.39 -3.74
CA LEU A 61 1.73 -1.44 -4.82
C LEU A 61 0.44 -0.63 -4.62
N LEU A 62 -0.66 -1.30 -4.28
CA LEU A 62 -1.95 -0.65 -4.06
C LEU A 62 -1.90 0.32 -2.87
N GLY A 63 -1.37 -0.13 -1.73
CA GLY A 63 -1.26 0.73 -0.55
C GLY A 63 -0.39 1.96 -0.79
N ALA A 64 0.76 1.77 -1.45
CA ALA A 64 1.67 2.87 -1.78
C ALA A 64 1.07 3.84 -2.81
N GLY A 65 0.34 3.33 -3.81
CA GLY A 65 -0.37 4.17 -4.77
C GLY A 65 -1.41 5.06 -4.10
N LEU A 66 -2.26 4.49 -3.24
CA LEU A 66 -3.30 5.23 -2.53
C LEU A 66 -2.73 6.30 -1.57
N THR A 67 -1.70 5.95 -0.78
CA THR A 67 -1.04 6.92 0.11
C THR A 67 -0.33 8.01 -0.68
N LEU A 68 0.32 7.67 -1.80
CA LEU A 68 0.99 8.64 -2.66
C LEU A 68 -0.03 9.59 -3.30
N THR A 69 -1.18 9.10 -3.76
CA THR A 69 -2.28 9.95 -4.24
C THR A 69 -2.73 10.94 -3.15
N TYR A 70 -2.85 10.50 -1.90
CA TYR A 70 -3.15 11.40 -0.78
C TYR A 70 -2.05 12.44 -0.56
N PHE A 71 -0.78 12.04 -0.57
CA PHE A 71 0.34 12.96 -0.32
C PHE A 71 0.60 13.93 -1.47
N VAL A 72 0.31 13.57 -2.72
CA VAL A 72 0.44 14.46 -3.88
C VAL A 72 -0.72 15.47 -3.95
N TRP A 73 -1.97 14.99 -3.88
CA TRP A 73 -3.13 15.86 -4.12
C TRP A 73 -3.78 16.43 -2.85
N GLY A 74 -3.69 15.72 -1.72
CA GLY A 74 -4.33 16.11 -0.47
C GLY A 74 -3.44 16.96 0.43
N LYS A 75 -2.29 16.41 0.82
CA LYS A 75 -1.35 17.07 1.76
C LYS A 75 -0.24 17.87 1.06
N ASN A 76 0.09 17.50 -0.18
CA ASN A 76 1.21 18.04 -0.97
C ASN A 76 2.56 18.06 -0.21
N ASP A 77 2.87 16.94 0.46
CA ASP A 77 4.01 16.81 1.36
C ASP A 77 5.08 15.92 0.73
N SER A 78 6.18 16.53 0.31
CA SER A 78 7.29 15.87 -0.40
C SER A 78 7.90 14.70 0.38
N VAL A 79 7.93 14.78 1.72
CA VAL A 79 8.49 13.70 2.55
C VAL A 79 7.61 12.45 2.45
N GLY A 80 6.29 12.63 2.51
CA GLY A 80 5.33 11.54 2.36
C GLY A 80 5.35 10.93 0.96
N ILE A 81 5.55 11.75 -0.08
CA ILE A 81 5.69 11.28 -1.46
C ILE A 81 6.93 10.40 -1.60
N LEU A 82 8.11 10.90 -1.18
CA LEU A 82 9.37 10.15 -1.23
C LEU A 82 9.30 8.86 -0.42
N GLN A 83 8.69 8.91 0.76
CA GLN A 83 8.53 7.74 1.63
C GLN A 83 7.68 6.63 0.99
N ASN A 84 6.66 6.97 0.20
CA ASN A 84 5.79 5.98 -0.45
C ASN A 84 6.29 5.55 -1.84
N LEU A 85 7.10 6.38 -2.51
CA LEU A 85 7.73 6.04 -3.78
C LEU A 85 8.66 4.83 -3.68
N PHE A 86 9.41 4.70 -2.58
CA PHE A 86 10.33 3.60 -2.41
C PHE A 86 9.61 2.24 -2.30
N PRO A 87 8.64 2.03 -1.39
CA PRO A 87 7.81 0.82 -1.36
C PRO A 87 7.09 0.53 -2.67
N MET A 88 6.62 1.57 -3.37
CA MET A 88 5.93 1.41 -4.66
C MET A 88 6.87 0.84 -5.72
N SER A 89 8.08 1.39 -5.83
CA SER A 89 9.11 0.96 -6.79
C SER A 89 9.54 -0.49 -6.53
N ILE A 90 9.82 -0.83 -5.27
CA ILE A 90 10.22 -2.18 -4.88
C ILE A 90 9.09 -3.19 -5.13
N ALA A 91 7.84 -2.83 -4.81
CA ALA A 91 6.69 -3.68 -5.07
C ALA A 91 6.48 -3.93 -6.56
N ALA A 92 6.57 -2.88 -7.39
CA ALA A 92 6.43 -3.00 -8.84
C ALA A 92 7.51 -3.91 -9.45
N TYR A 93 8.77 -3.74 -9.03
CA TYR A 93 9.88 -4.57 -9.49
C TYR A 93 9.69 -6.05 -9.10
N ASN A 94 9.27 -6.32 -7.87
CA ASN A 94 9.04 -7.69 -7.41
C ASN A 94 7.83 -8.34 -8.09
N ILE A 95 6.77 -7.60 -8.41
CA ILE A 95 5.64 -8.11 -9.22
C ILE A 95 6.12 -8.47 -10.63
N TYR A 96 6.94 -7.60 -11.24
CA TYR A 96 7.52 -7.88 -12.55
C TYR A 96 8.36 -9.16 -12.54
N LEU A 97 9.22 -9.35 -11.53
CA LEU A 97 9.99 -10.56 -11.36
C LEU A 97 9.11 -11.79 -11.10
N ASP A 98 8.12 -11.70 -10.21
CA ASP A 98 7.19 -12.79 -9.90
C ASP A 98 6.43 -13.24 -11.17
N LEU A 99 5.98 -12.29 -11.99
CA LEU A 99 5.33 -12.58 -13.26
C LEU A 99 6.28 -13.19 -14.31
N ALA A 100 7.54 -12.74 -14.35
CA ALA A 100 8.55 -13.29 -15.25
C ALA A 100 8.92 -14.75 -14.89
N HIS A 101 9.05 -15.07 -13.59
CA HIS A 101 9.34 -16.43 -13.11
C HIS A 101 8.13 -17.38 -13.23
N ARG A 102 6.91 -16.84 -13.33
CA ARG A 102 5.69 -17.62 -13.63
C ARG A 102 5.55 -17.99 -15.11
N ARG A 103 6.44 -17.52 -16.00
CA ARG A 103 6.48 -18.04 -17.38
C ARG A 103 6.85 -19.53 -17.31
N PRO A 104 6.00 -20.44 -17.81
CA PRO A 104 6.26 -21.87 -17.69
C PRO A 104 7.57 -22.21 -18.38
N LYS A 105 8.33 -23.15 -17.80
CA LYS A 105 9.29 -23.99 -18.52
C LYS A 105 8.54 -24.81 -19.59
N ALA A 106 7.92 -24.15 -20.56
CA ALA A 106 7.42 -24.80 -21.75
C ALA A 106 8.64 -24.95 -22.67
N THR A 107 8.98 -26.19 -23.01
CA THR A 107 10.01 -26.60 -23.99
C THR A 107 11.42 -26.90 -23.43
N ALA A 108 11.55 -27.82 -22.47
CA ALA A 108 12.85 -28.45 -22.17
C ALA A 108 12.77 -29.95 -21.84
N GLU A 109 11.71 -30.66 -22.23
CA GLU A 109 11.57 -32.11 -22.05
C GLU A 109 10.97 -32.80 -23.29
N SER A 110 11.52 -32.49 -24.48
CA SER A 110 11.23 -33.24 -25.71
C SER A 110 12.50 -33.43 -26.55
N GLY A 111 13.54 -34.02 -25.94
CA GLY A 111 14.77 -34.44 -26.60
C GLY A 111 15.25 -35.75 -26.03
#